data_AF-A0AAV8PRM7-F1
#
_entry.id   AF-A0AAV8PRM7-F1
#
_cell.length_a   1.000
_cell.length_b   1.000
_cell.length_c   1.000
_cell.angle_alpha   90.00
_cell.angle_beta   90.00
_cell.angle_gamma   90.00
#
_symmetry.space_group_name_H-M   'P 1'
#
loop_
_entity.id
_entity.type
_entity.pdbx_description
1 polymer ?
#
loop_
_entity_poly.entity_id
_entity_poly.type
_entity_poly.pdbx_seq_one_letter_code
_entity_poly.pdbx_strand_id
1 'polypeptide(L)'
;MSVSYKYWDDCVDLEEMQLLWKDADVCKEWIDAGEKMGKKVLLSRDPEGQLYLTQTEMRAVAEIVVHLHFNSQLAPVLLISFAFFTSLQQHASLLLLQDMICALAEIISDRQLQAEHYDRKTKQTRIGIMQIAPETAEWLVREMGYRNYEIEGISTLLFRPFVNVYFGAAYLKWLSYCDGKERTEEFVIRAYRGGIKKATHKSTADFFQRYLSIKQSLLPKREEDISDALHTARPISVTSGSGERWTYWDSRVSSEDMEELWRHPEVLKEWTRSGERRGRVRFSHDSEKRPYLSRVEVKAVAELIISRYFSKRGIKPTALAALAEVCSMRFVNGVRARTGLMGIDYPTAAWLYKDVGCRVYKVMSVDDLYNPFVSMYFGASYLAWLSQYEGRERSYQFIVQAYLCGPENIQKRTKGAAAYYETLEPSFSILLYIYYYIAMVLKATLDRCTREVCGPKTCKRCELPCRP
;
A
#
# COMPACT_ATOMS: atom_id res chain seq x y z
N MET A 1 5.52 15.64 -30.83
CA MET A 1 4.30 16.47 -30.90
C MET A 1 4.33 17.39 -29.70
N SER A 2 4.44 18.71 -29.88
CA SER A 2 4.44 19.64 -28.74
C SER A 2 3.03 19.73 -28.20
N VAL A 3 2.75 19.03 -27.10
CA VAL A 3 1.55 19.30 -26.33
C VAL A 3 1.70 20.72 -25.79
N SER A 4 0.74 21.61 -26.01
CA SER A 4 0.77 22.96 -25.45
C SER A 4 -0.45 23.09 -24.56
N TYR A 5 -0.20 23.06 -23.25
CA TYR A 5 -1.25 23.32 -22.27
C TYR A 5 -1.31 24.83 -22.00
N LYS A 6 -2.51 25.37 -21.88
CA LYS A 6 -2.70 26.75 -21.42
C LYS A 6 -3.51 26.79 -20.14
N TYR A 7 -4.44 25.86 -19.99
CA TYR A 7 -5.32 25.75 -18.85
C TYR A 7 -5.14 24.40 -18.16
N TRP A 8 -5.43 24.36 -16.86
CA TRP A 8 -5.55 23.11 -16.11
C TRP A 8 -6.53 22.15 -16.79
N ASP A 9 -7.67 22.67 -17.26
CA ASP A 9 -8.69 21.94 -18.00
C ASP A 9 -8.18 21.21 -19.26
N ASP A 10 -7.02 21.61 -19.80
CA ASP A 10 -6.42 20.96 -20.96
C ASP A 10 -5.57 19.73 -20.55
N CYS A 11 -5.21 19.59 -19.27
CA CYS A 11 -4.28 18.55 -18.78
C CYS A 11 -4.79 17.75 -17.57
N VAL A 12 -5.99 18.01 -17.03
CA VAL A 12 -6.61 17.23 -15.94
C VAL A 12 -8.04 16.81 -16.26
N ASP A 13 -8.49 15.70 -15.68
CA ASP A 13 -9.86 15.20 -15.86
C ASP A 13 -10.85 15.98 -14.98
N LEU A 14 -12.14 15.90 -15.30
CA LEU A 14 -13.19 16.67 -14.59
C LEU A 14 -13.22 16.38 -13.08
N GLU A 15 -13.02 15.13 -12.68
CA GLU A 15 -13.02 14.73 -11.27
C GLU A 15 -11.81 15.30 -10.51
N GLU A 16 -10.62 15.27 -11.13
CA GLU A 16 -9.39 15.84 -10.58
C GLU A 16 -9.53 17.35 -10.43
N MET A 17 -10.10 18.02 -11.43
CA MET A 17 -10.35 19.46 -11.40
C MET A 17 -11.29 19.84 -10.25
N GLN A 18 -12.33 19.04 -10.01
CA GLN A 18 -13.22 19.25 -8.86
C GLN A 18 -12.54 19.03 -7.52
N LEU A 19 -11.56 18.13 -7.45
CA LEU A 19 -10.79 17.88 -6.23
C LEU A 19 -9.83 19.04 -5.94
N LEU A 20 -9.19 19.61 -6.96
CA LEU A 20 -8.37 20.83 -6.82
C LEU A 20 -9.20 22.02 -6.31
N TRP A 21 -10.40 22.25 -6.85
CA TRP A 21 -11.30 23.31 -6.36
C TRP A 21 -11.81 23.08 -4.93
N LYS A 22 -11.80 21.84 -4.43
CA LYS A 22 -12.17 21.51 -3.05
C LYS A 22 -11.03 21.68 -2.07
N ASP A 23 -9.79 21.70 -2.54
CA ASP A 23 -8.63 22.01 -1.72
C ASP A 23 -8.67 23.50 -1.33
N ALA A 24 -8.60 23.78 -0.03
CA ALA A 24 -8.80 25.14 0.47
C ALA A 24 -7.68 26.10 0.07
N ASP A 25 -6.44 25.62 0.03
CA ASP A 25 -5.28 26.43 -0.28
C ASP A 25 -5.19 26.69 -1.79
N VAL A 26 -5.44 25.68 -2.63
CA VAL A 26 -5.51 25.85 -4.09
C VAL A 26 -6.68 26.75 -4.48
N CYS A 27 -7.87 26.53 -3.91
CA CYS A 27 -9.05 27.34 -4.20
C CYS A 27 -8.80 28.81 -3.85
N LYS A 28 -8.15 29.08 -2.71
CA LYS A 28 -7.75 30.43 -2.32
C LYS A 28 -6.74 31.02 -3.30
N GLU A 29 -5.68 30.30 -3.64
CA GLU A 29 -4.65 30.75 -4.59
C GLU A 29 -5.25 31.11 -5.96
N TRP A 30 -6.15 30.26 -6.48
CA TRP A 30 -6.84 30.51 -7.75
C TRP A 30 -7.79 31.70 -7.68
N ILE A 31 -8.56 31.85 -6.60
CA ILE A 31 -9.44 33.02 -6.40
C ILE A 31 -8.61 34.32 -6.32
N ASP A 32 -7.49 34.29 -5.60
CA ASP A 32 -6.57 35.44 -5.47
C ASP A 32 -5.93 35.80 -6.83
N ALA A 33 -5.71 34.81 -7.71
CA ALA A 33 -5.29 35.00 -9.10
C ALA A 33 -6.43 35.45 -10.05
N GLY A 34 -7.67 35.54 -9.56
CA GLY A 34 -8.84 36.00 -10.33
C GLY A 34 -9.58 34.88 -11.09
N GLU A 35 -9.24 33.63 -10.84
CA GLU A 35 -9.85 32.45 -11.45
C GLU A 35 -11.23 32.14 -10.83
N LYS A 36 -12.10 31.48 -11.58
CA LYS A 36 -13.49 31.19 -11.16
C LYS A 36 -13.89 29.76 -11.46
N MET A 37 -14.51 29.11 -10.48
CA MET A 37 -15.05 27.77 -10.66
C MET A 37 -16.07 27.73 -11.82
N GLY A 38 -15.94 26.74 -12.70
CA GLY A 38 -16.73 26.62 -13.92
C GLY A 38 -16.23 27.44 -15.11
N LYS A 39 -15.10 28.16 -14.96
CA LYS A 39 -14.29 28.71 -16.06
C LYS A 39 -12.98 27.95 -16.15
N LYS A 40 -12.34 28.02 -17.32
CA LYS A 40 -11.01 27.43 -17.51
C LYS A 40 -9.98 28.16 -16.64
N VAL A 41 -9.17 27.41 -15.90
CA VAL A 41 -8.16 27.95 -14.98
C VAL A 41 -6.80 28.00 -15.66
N LEU A 42 -6.13 29.15 -15.67
CA LEU A 42 -4.82 29.27 -16.29
C LEU A 42 -3.75 28.50 -15.50
N LEU A 43 -2.81 27.89 -16.23
CA LEU A 43 -1.61 27.32 -15.63
C LEU A 43 -0.58 28.41 -15.29
N SER A 44 0.06 28.27 -14.13
CA SER A 44 1.14 29.14 -13.68
C SER A 44 2.36 29.09 -14.60
N ARG A 45 3.08 30.21 -14.70
CA ARG A 45 4.31 30.35 -15.50
C ARG A 45 5.46 30.87 -14.66
N ASP A 46 6.62 30.24 -14.80
CA ASP A 46 7.85 30.69 -14.16
C ASP A 46 8.35 32.00 -14.82
N PRO A 47 9.37 32.68 -14.27
CA PRO A 47 9.92 33.90 -14.86
C PRO A 47 10.38 33.74 -16.32
N GLU A 48 10.78 32.52 -16.70
CA GLU A 48 11.18 32.12 -18.05
C GLU A 48 9.98 31.80 -18.97
N GLY A 49 8.76 31.86 -18.45
CA GLY A 49 7.51 31.63 -19.16
C GLY A 49 7.14 30.16 -19.35
N GLN A 50 7.86 29.22 -18.73
CA GLN A 50 7.55 27.79 -18.76
C GLN A 50 6.41 27.46 -17.80
N LEU A 51 5.61 26.46 -18.17
CA LEU A 51 4.48 26.01 -17.35
C LEU A 51 5.00 25.21 -16.15
N TYR A 52 4.60 25.62 -14.96
CA TYR A 52 4.97 24.96 -13.72
C TYR A 52 3.77 24.91 -12.76
N LEU A 53 3.84 24.02 -11.78
CA LEU A 53 2.92 24.04 -10.65
C LEU A 53 3.48 24.91 -9.53
N THR A 54 2.64 25.74 -8.93
CA THR A 54 3.00 26.39 -7.67
C THR A 54 3.23 25.34 -6.58
N GLN A 55 3.84 25.74 -5.47
CA GLN A 55 4.05 24.82 -4.36
C GLN A 55 2.72 24.32 -3.77
N THR A 56 1.68 25.17 -3.76
CA THR A 56 0.33 24.84 -3.32
C THR A 56 -0.32 23.82 -4.25
N GLU A 57 -0.28 24.09 -5.57
CA GLU A 57 -0.81 23.20 -6.59
C GLU A 57 -0.12 21.84 -6.57
N MET A 58 1.23 21.82 -6.51
CA MET A 58 2.00 20.58 -6.45
C MET A 58 1.67 19.75 -5.20
N ARG A 59 1.51 20.41 -4.05
CA ARG A 59 1.13 19.77 -2.79
C ARG A 59 -0.25 19.13 -2.89
N ALA A 60 -1.22 19.83 -3.47
CA ALA A 60 -2.58 19.32 -3.66
C ALA A 60 -2.62 18.16 -4.67
N VAL A 61 -1.91 18.24 -5.80
CA VAL A 61 -1.80 17.12 -6.75
C VAL A 61 -1.20 15.89 -6.06
N ALA A 62 -0.11 16.06 -5.31
CA ALA A 62 0.51 14.97 -4.56
C ALA A 62 -0.47 14.36 -3.53
N GLU A 63 -1.18 15.20 -2.78
CA GLU A 63 -2.16 14.77 -1.79
C GLU A 63 -3.30 13.98 -2.41
N ILE A 64 -3.91 14.53 -3.46
CA ILE A 64 -5.04 13.91 -4.14
C ILE A 64 -4.62 12.57 -4.74
N VAL A 65 -3.47 12.48 -5.42
CA VAL A 65 -2.97 11.23 -5.99
C VAL A 65 -2.71 10.18 -4.89
N VAL A 66 -2.04 10.58 -3.81
CA VAL A 66 -1.78 9.67 -2.67
C VAL A 66 -3.09 9.22 -2.02
N HIS A 67 -4.04 10.12 -1.83
CA HIS A 67 -5.33 9.83 -1.23
C HIS A 67 -6.23 8.94 -2.09
N LEU A 68 -6.23 9.14 -3.41
CA LEU A 68 -7.05 8.35 -4.32
C LEU A 68 -6.48 6.94 -4.54
N HIS A 69 -5.16 6.81 -4.61
CA HIS A 69 -4.53 5.58 -5.12
C HIS A 69 -3.65 4.84 -4.09
N PHE A 70 -3.22 5.50 -3.00
CA PHE A 70 -2.20 4.96 -2.07
C PHE A 70 -2.56 5.07 -0.57
N ASN A 71 -3.73 5.60 -0.22
CA ASN A 71 -4.10 6.08 1.13
C ASN A 71 -3.95 5.09 2.30
N SER A 72 -4.01 3.77 2.07
CA SER A 72 -3.75 2.80 3.15
C SER A 72 -2.35 2.17 3.11
N GLN A 73 -1.61 2.35 2.03
CA GLN A 73 -0.39 1.60 1.74
C GLN A 73 0.87 2.24 2.31
N LEU A 74 0.77 3.17 3.24
CA LEU A 74 1.91 3.90 3.78
C LEU A 74 1.78 4.00 5.29
N ALA A 75 1.97 2.88 5.99
CA ALA A 75 2.10 2.89 7.43
C ALA A 75 3.58 2.87 7.86
N PRO A 76 3.95 3.62 8.90
CA PRO A 76 5.18 3.39 9.64
C PRO A 76 4.97 2.19 10.57
N VAL A 77 5.84 1.18 10.46
CA VAL A 77 6.19 0.32 11.60
C VAL A 77 7.62 0.70 11.96
N LEU A 78 7.75 1.72 12.79
CA LEU A 78 8.83 1.78 13.75
C LEU A 78 8.20 1.56 15.12
N LEU A 79 8.70 0.50 15.79
CA LEU A 79 8.52 0.14 17.19
C LEU A 79 7.25 -0.65 17.55
N ILE A 80 7.29 -1.97 17.30
CA ILE A 80 6.86 -2.92 18.35
C ILE A 80 8.00 -2.98 19.37
N SER A 81 8.12 -1.91 20.16
CA SER A 81 8.89 -1.86 21.41
C SER A 81 8.32 -0.70 22.20
N PHE A 82 7.64 -1.04 23.29
CA PHE A 82 7.03 -0.16 24.29
C PHE A 82 5.65 0.41 23.95
N ALA A 83 4.70 0.00 24.80
CA ALA A 83 3.41 0.62 24.98
C ALA A 83 3.57 2.11 25.28
N PHE A 84 2.54 2.88 24.89
CA PHE A 84 2.48 4.34 24.79
C PHE A 84 3.30 4.91 23.64
N PHE A 85 2.65 5.43 22.59
CA PHE A 85 2.93 6.75 21.99
C PHE A 85 1.94 7.00 20.83
N THR A 86 1.65 8.27 20.63
CA THR A 86 0.38 8.85 20.18
C THR A 86 0.20 8.95 18.65
N SER A 87 -1.03 9.30 18.25
CA SER A 87 -1.52 9.83 16.96
C SER A 87 -0.57 10.72 16.11
N LEU A 88 0.59 11.12 16.61
CA LEU A 88 1.57 11.98 15.92
C LEU A 88 2.44 11.22 14.90
N GLN A 89 2.70 9.93 15.09
CA GLN A 89 3.70 9.21 14.28
C GLN A 89 3.18 8.76 12.90
N GLN A 90 1.87 8.83 12.68
CA GLN A 90 1.19 8.22 11.53
C GLN A 90 0.70 9.26 10.50
N HIS A 91 0.28 10.45 10.94
CA HIS A 91 0.29 11.67 10.12
C HIS A 91 1.65 11.87 9.44
N ALA A 92 2.75 11.54 10.13
CA ALA A 92 4.09 11.63 9.56
C ALA A 92 4.26 10.78 8.28
N SER A 93 3.61 9.63 8.08
CA SER A 93 3.92 8.74 6.93
C SER A 93 3.20 9.04 5.61
N LEU A 94 1.95 9.51 5.67
CA LEU A 94 1.26 10.07 4.51
C LEU A 94 1.89 11.41 4.12
N LEU A 95 2.23 12.24 5.11
CA LEU A 95 3.05 13.43 4.92
C LEU A 95 4.41 13.08 4.31
N LEU A 96 5.07 11.99 4.75
CA LEU A 96 6.38 11.59 4.22
C LEU A 96 6.35 11.30 2.72
N LEU A 97 5.33 10.62 2.16
CA LEU A 97 5.27 10.38 0.71
C LEU A 97 4.86 11.66 -0.05
N GLN A 98 3.91 12.43 0.46
CA GLN A 98 3.54 13.73 -0.13
C GLN A 98 4.75 14.67 -0.19
N ASP A 99 5.50 14.78 0.90
CA ASP A 99 6.73 15.56 1.00
C ASP A 99 7.83 15.00 0.09
N MET A 100 7.97 13.66 0.00
CA MET A 100 8.88 13.02 -0.94
C MET A 100 8.56 13.41 -2.38
N ILE A 101 7.29 13.33 -2.77
CA ILE A 101 6.81 13.68 -4.11
C ILE A 101 7.08 15.16 -4.40
N CYS A 102 6.71 16.06 -3.48
CA CYS A 102 6.92 17.49 -3.65
C CYS A 102 8.41 17.84 -3.75
N ALA A 103 9.26 17.31 -2.86
CA ALA A 103 10.69 17.56 -2.88
C ALA A 103 11.37 16.96 -4.12
N LEU A 104 10.92 15.80 -4.59
CA LEU A 104 11.42 15.22 -5.83
C LEU A 104 11.02 16.07 -7.03
N ALA A 105 9.75 16.44 -7.16
CA ALA A 105 9.23 17.30 -8.22
C ALA A 105 10.05 18.59 -8.35
N GLU A 106 10.40 19.21 -7.22
CA GLU A 106 11.30 20.37 -7.15
C GLU A 106 12.66 20.09 -7.80
N ILE A 107 13.34 19.03 -7.35
CA ILE A 107 14.74 18.80 -7.72
C ILE A 107 14.88 18.31 -9.15
N ILE A 108 13.91 17.53 -9.62
CA ILE A 108 14.02 16.82 -10.90
C ILE A 108 13.39 17.57 -12.07
N SER A 109 12.45 18.49 -11.80
CA SER A 109 11.74 19.23 -12.84
C SER A 109 11.47 20.70 -12.52
N ASP A 110 11.79 21.17 -11.31
CA ASP A 110 11.33 22.49 -10.81
C ASP A 110 9.80 22.66 -10.93
N ARG A 111 9.06 21.56 -10.69
CA ARG A 111 7.61 21.45 -10.86
C ARG A 111 7.11 21.77 -12.29
N GLN A 112 7.99 21.77 -13.30
CA GLN A 112 7.62 22.06 -14.68
C GLN A 112 6.88 20.89 -15.32
N LEU A 113 5.71 21.18 -15.92
CA LEU A 113 4.85 20.15 -16.53
C LEU A 113 5.51 19.53 -17.77
N GLN A 114 6.23 20.36 -18.53
CA GLN A 114 6.81 20.00 -19.83
C GLN A 114 8.30 19.66 -19.73
N ALA A 115 8.80 19.43 -18.52
CA ALA A 115 10.19 19.03 -18.32
C ALA A 115 10.49 17.73 -19.05
N GLU A 116 11.49 17.77 -19.93
CA GLU A 116 12.05 16.59 -20.59
C GLU A 116 13.55 16.51 -20.32
N HIS A 117 14.01 15.33 -19.93
CA HIS A 117 15.43 15.07 -19.74
C HIS A 117 15.86 13.80 -20.48
N TYR A 118 16.70 13.98 -21.49
CA TYR A 118 17.29 12.86 -22.22
C TYR A 118 18.62 12.43 -21.59
N ASP A 119 18.66 11.21 -21.04
CA ASP A 119 19.89 10.59 -20.56
C ASP A 119 20.59 9.86 -21.70
N ARG A 120 21.72 10.43 -22.17
CA ARG A 120 22.54 9.85 -23.25
C ARG A 120 23.09 8.46 -22.92
N LYS A 121 23.29 8.12 -21.65
CA LYS A 121 23.87 6.83 -21.22
C LYS A 121 22.85 5.72 -21.30
N THR A 122 21.63 5.97 -20.84
CA THR A 122 20.54 4.99 -20.89
C THR A 122 19.73 5.05 -22.17
N LYS A 123 19.91 6.12 -22.98
CA LYS A 123 19.13 6.43 -24.18
C LYS A 123 17.62 6.55 -23.88
N GLN A 124 17.29 7.09 -22.70
CA GLN A 124 15.91 7.25 -22.25
C GLN A 124 15.59 8.74 -22.08
N THR A 125 14.37 9.10 -22.48
CA THR A 125 13.79 10.41 -22.18
C THR A 125 12.88 10.28 -20.97
N ARG A 126 13.14 11.08 -19.94
CA ARG A 126 12.27 11.26 -18.78
C ARG A 126 11.36 12.44 -19.00
N ILE A 127 10.09 12.30 -18.65
CA ILE A 127 9.03 13.23 -19.02
C ILE A 127 8.26 13.67 -17.76
N GLY A 128 7.89 14.95 -17.72
CA GLY A 128 6.96 15.52 -16.75
C GLY A 128 7.56 15.78 -15.37
N ILE A 129 6.69 16.17 -14.44
CA ILE A 129 7.05 16.67 -13.10
C ILE A 129 7.90 15.69 -12.28
N MET A 130 7.54 14.41 -12.32
CA MET A 130 8.22 13.32 -11.63
C MET A 130 9.31 12.65 -12.49
N GLN A 131 9.58 13.17 -13.69
CA GLN A 131 10.64 12.68 -14.59
C GLN A 131 10.59 11.16 -14.82
N ILE A 132 9.40 10.67 -15.16
CA ILE A 132 9.16 9.25 -15.44
C ILE A 132 9.48 8.94 -16.91
N ALA A 133 10.22 7.86 -17.14
CA ALA A 133 10.47 7.36 -18.48
C ALA A 133 9.26 6.56 -19.00
N PRO A 134 8.88 6.67 -20.29
CA PRO A 134 7.78 5.89 -20.87
C PRO A 134 7.89 4.39 -20.59
N GLU A 135 9.10 3.81 -20.67
CA GLU A 135 9.32 2.38 -20.42
C GLU A 135 9.08 2.01 -18.95
N THR A 136 9.39 2.92 -18.01
CA THR A 136 9.08 2.71 -16.59
C THR A 136 7.58 2.73 -16.35
N ALA A 137 6.87 3.66 -16.97
CA ALA A 137 5.42 3.75 -16.84
C ALA A 137 4.73 2.51 -17.47
N GLU A 138 5.15 2.10 -18.68
CA GLU A 138 4.66 0.88 -19.31
C GLU A 138 4.94 -0.37 -18.47
N TRP A 139 6.13 -0.47 -17.87
CA TRP A 139 6.46 -1.56 -16.95
C TRP A 139 5.57 -1.54 -15.71
N LEU A 140 5.28 -0.37 -15.12
CA LEU A 140 4.36 -0.25 -13.99
C LEU A 140 2.93 -0.72 -14.34
N VAL A 141 2.45 -0.41 -15.55
CA VAL A 141 1.13 -0.83 -16.04
C VAL A 141 1.09 -2.35 -16.28
N ARG A 142 2.06 -2.87 -17.03
CA ARG A 142 2.07 -4.24 -17.53
C ARG A 142 2.44 -5.24 -16.45
N GLU A 143 3.55 -4.99 -15.76
CA GLU A 143 4.14 -5.93 -14.81
C GLU A 143 3.66 -5.67 -13.39
N MET A 144 3.47 -4.42 -12.99
CA MET A 144 3.12 -4.08 -11.60
C MET A 144 1.63 -3.81 -11.38
N GLY A 145 0.81 -3.75 -12.45
CA GLY A 145 -0.64 -3.66 -12.36
C GLY A 145 -1.21 -2.28 -12.04
N TYR A 146 -0.40 -1.21 -12.16
CA TYR A 146 -0.83 0.17 -11.95
C TYR A 146 -1.59 0.69 -13.19
N ARG A 147 -2.90 0.51 -13.22
CA ARG A 147 -3.75 0.70 -14.41
C ARG A 147 -4.80 1.82 -14.30
N ASN A 148 -4.67 2.71 -13.32
CA ASN A 148 -5.63 3.81 -13.16
C ASN A 148 -5.56 4.83 -14.32
N TYR A 149 -4.45 4.85 -15.07
CA TYR A 149 -4.31 5.62 -16.30
C TYR A 149 -3.85 4.72 -17.44
N GLU A 150 -4.55 4.77 -18.57
CA GLU A 150 -4.19 4.03 -19.79
C GLU A 150 -3.15 4.83 -20.59
N ILE A 151 -1.90 4.38 -20.54
CA ILE A 151 -0.77 5.04 -21.23
C ILE A 151 -0.18 4.22 -22.38
N GLU A 152 -0.78 3.08 -22.74
CA GLU A 152 -0.23 2.18 -23.76
C GLU A 152 0.03 2.93 -25.09
N GLY A 153 1.30 3.17 -25.40
CA GLY A 153 1.74 3.86 -26.62
C GLY A 153 1.57 5.38 -26.63
N ILE A 154 1.10 6.02 -25.55
CA ILE A 154 0.81 7.47 -25.51
C ILE A 154 1.73 8.18 -24.50
N SER A 155 2.98 8.43 -24.88
CA SER A 155 3.97 9.11 -24.03
C SER A 155 3.57 10.54 -23.65
N THR A 156 2.71 11.19 -24.44
CA THR A 156 2.24 12.56 -24.18
C THR A 156 1.37 12.69 -22.93
N LEU A 157 0.77 11.59 -22.45
CA LEU A 157 0.01 11.60 -21.20
C LEU A 157 0.91 11.82 -19.98
N LEU A 158 2.20 11.53 -20.07
CA LEU A 158 3.16 11.78 -19.00
C LEU A 158 3.41 13.26 -18.75
N PHE A 159 2.96 14.18 -19.61
CA PHE A 159 2.96 15.61 -19.30
C PHE A 159 1.79 16.05 -18.43
N ARG A 160 0.76 15.20 -18.25
CA ARG A 160 -0.37 15.48 -17.37
C ARG A 160 0.09 15.30 -15.92
N PRO A 161 -0.14 16.30 -15.03
CA PRO A 161 0.42 16.29 -13.68
C PRO A 161 -0.03 15.09 -12.85
N PHE A 162 -1.33 14.77 -12.84
CA PHE A 162 -1.86 13.61 -12.08
C PHE A 162 -1.33 12.27 -12.58
N VAL A 163 -1.30 12.06 -13.90
CA VAL A 163 -0.76 10.84 -14.52
C VAL A 163 0.71 10.65 -14.13
N ASN A 164 1.51 11.71 -14.26
CA ASN A 164 2.95 11.65 -14.00
C ASN A 164 3.24 11.42 -12.51
N VAL A 165 2.51 12.11 -11.62
CA VAL A 165 2.62 11.95 -10.17
C VAL A 165 2.15 10.57 -9.72
N TYR A 166 1.10 10.01 -10.32
CA TYR A 166 0.64 8.64 -10.06
C TYR A 166 1.74 7.61 -10.35
N PHE A 167 2.37 7.66 -11.54
CA PHE A 167 3.47 6.75 -11.86
C PHE A 167 4.73 7.02 -11.02
N GLY A 168 4.99 8.29 -10.67
CA GLY A 168 6.03 8.67 -9.70
C GLY A 168 5.83 8.02 -8.34
N ALA A 169 4.63 8.13 -7.78
CA ALA A 169 4.25 7.52 -6.51
C ALA A 169 4.30 5.98 -6.57
N ALA A 170 3.80 5.39 -7.65
CA ALA A 170 3.87 3.94 -7.89
C ALA A 170 5.33 3.44 -7.93
N TYR A 171 6.23 4.18 -8.59
CA TYR A 171 7.64 3.84 -8.66
C TYR A 171 8.35 4.00 -7.31
N LEU A 172 8.07 5.06 -6.56
CA LEU A 172 8.56 5.23 -5.18
C LEU A 172 8.11 4.09 -4.28
N LYS A 173 6.82 3.71 -4.36
CA LYS A 173 6.28 2.57 -3.62
C LYS A 173 7.01 1.28 -3.98
N TRP A 174 7.26 1.02 -5.26
CA TRP A 174 8.03 -0.17 -5.65
C TRP A 174 9.48 -0.13 -5.12
N LEU A 175 10.16 1.00 -5.22
CA LEU A 175 11.52 1.17 -4.69
C LEU A 175 11.59 0.97 -3.17
N SER A 176 10.54 1.30 -2.43
CA SER A 176 10.45 1.07 -0.99
C SER A 176 10.53 -0.42 -0.62
N TYR A 177 10.29 -1.32 -1.57
CA TYR A 177 10.34 -2.77 -1.37
C TYR A 177 10.82 -3.51 -2.62
N CYS A 178 12.01 -3.17 -3.10
CA CYS A 178 12.62 -3.89 -4.22
C CYS A 178 13.53 -5.04 -3.73
N ASP A 179 13.64 -6.10 -4.53
CA ASP A 179 14.38 -7.35 -4.23
C ASP A 179 13.90 -8.07 -2.96
N GLY A 180 12.61 -7.99 -2.64
CA GLY A 180 12.01 -8.64 -1.46
C GLY A 180 12.48 -8.05 -0.13
N LYS A 181 13.00 -6.83 -0.14
CA LYS A 181 13.54 -6.14 1.05
C LYS A 181 12.96 -4.74 1.15
N GLU A 182 12.49 -4.40 2.35
CA GLU A 182 12.13 -3.03 2.70
C GLU A 182 13.38 -2.13 2.66
N ARG A 183 13.21 -0.92 2.12
CA ARG A 183 14.29 0.03 1.87
C ARG A 183 14.10 1.31 2.68
N THR A 184 15.22 1.92 3.07
CA THR A 184 15.22 3.23 3.71
C THR A 184 14.86 4.33 2.72
N GLU A 185 14.39 5.46 3.22
CA GLU A 185 14.11 6.65 2.40
C GLU A 185 15.34 7.07 1.57
N GLU A 186 16.54 7.09 2.18
CA GLU A 186 17.77 7.38 1.46
C GLU A 186 17.99 6.44 0.26
N PHE A 187 17.80 5.14 0.47
CA PHE A 187 17.94 4.18 -0.61
C PHE A 187 16.94 4.46 -1.72
N VAL A 188 15.67 4.70 -1.37
CA VAL A 188 14.59 4.98 -2.33
C VAL A 188 14.92 6.21 -3.17
N ILE A 189 15.27 7.33 -2.55
CA ILE A 189 15.55 8.59 -3.25
C ILE A 189 16.79 8.47 -4.15
N ARG A 190 17.85 7.83 -3.65
CA ARG A 190 19.08 7.62 -4.44
C ARG A 190 18.84 6.65 -5.61
N ALA A 191 18.02 5.62 -5.40
CA ALA A 191 17.61 4.68 -6.44
C ALA A 191 16.69 5.35 -7.47
N TYR A 192 15.83 6.28 -7.08
CA TYR A 192 14.98 7.05 -7.99
C TYR A 192 15.83 7.82 -9.01
N ARG A 193 16.92 8.45 -8.54
CA ARG A 193 17.86 9.16 -9.42
C ARG A 193 18.69 8.22 -10.29
N GLY A 194 19.37 7.24 -9.67
CA GLY A 194 20.46 6.50 -10.30
C GLY A 194 20.18 5.03 -10.64
N GLY A 195 18.99 4.53 -10.30
CA GLY A 195 18.65 3.11 -10.30
C GLY A 195 19.17 2.36 -9.07
N ILE A 196 18.59 1.19 -8.80
CA ILE A 196 18.89 0.34 -7.62
C ILE A 196 20.40 0.09 -7.44
N LYS A 197 21.12 -0.18 -8.55
CA LYS A 197 22.58 -0.45 -8.51
C LYS A 197 23.42 0.74 -8.04
N LYS A 198 22.90 1.97 -8.14
CA LYS A 198 23.60 3.20 -7.71
C LYS A 198 23.02 3.81 -6.43
N ALA A 199 22.08 3.14 -5.78
CA ALA A 199 21.43 3.63 -4.57
C ALA A 199 22.42 3.89 -3.43
N THR A 200 23.53 3.13 -3.35
CA THR A 200 24.59 3.33 -2.35
C THR A 200 25.84 4.00 -2.90
N HIS A 201 25.89 4.31 -4.21
CA HIS A 201 27.09 4.85 -4.87
C HIS A 201 27.27 6.35 -4.59
N LYS A 202 28.50 6.82 -4.37
CA LYS A 202 28.80 8.22 -4.01
C LYS A 202 28.19 9.27 -4.97
N SER A 203 28.05 8.93 -6.25
CA SER A 203 27.45 9.82 -7.26
C SER A 203 25.99 10.22 -7.02
N THR A 204 25.26 9.52 -6.14
CA THR A 204 23.87 9.85 -5.78
C THR A 204 23.75 10.57 -4.44
N ALA A 205 24.87 10.76 -3.71
CA ALA A 205 24.86 11.40 -2.39
C ALA A 205 24.42 12.88 -2.46
N ASP A 206 24.99 13.66 -3.39
CA ASP A 206 24.65 15.08 -3.56
C ASP A 206 23.19 15.30 -3.96
N PHE A 207 22.58 14.31 -4.62
CA PHE A 207 21.14 14.34 -4.93
C PHE A 207 20.31 14.16 -3.65
N PHE A 208 20.69 13.23 -2.78
CA PHE A 208 20.01 13.01 -1.51
C PHE A 208 20.15 14.20 -0.54
N GLN A 209 21.31 14.84 -0.49
CA GLN A 209 21.50 16.04 0.35
C GLN A 209 20.60 17.20 -0.11
N ARG A 210 20.51 17.45 -1.42
CA ARG A 210 19.57 18.43 -1.97
C ARG A 210 18.12 18.09 -1.64
N TYR A 211 17.77 16.82 -1.75
CA TYR A 211 16.46 16.31 -1.36
C TYR A 211 16.11 16.59 0.11
N LEU A 212 17.02 16.33 1.04
CA LEU A 212 16.79 16.64 2.46
C LEU A 212 16.60 18.14 2.69
N SER A 213 17.42 18.98 2.05
CA SER A 213 17.33 20.43 2.18
C SER A 213 15.98 20.98 1.70
N ILE A 214 15.48 20.49 0.57
CA ILE A 214 14.18 20.93 0.04
C ILE A 214 13.04 20.35 0.87
N LYS A 215 13.09 19.07 1.23
CA LYS A 215 12.06 18.49 2.10
C LYS A 215 11.93 19.25 3.42
N GLN A 216 13.03 19.71 4.01
CA GLN A 216 13.02 20.55 5.20
C GLN A 216 12.40 21.94 4.96
N SER A 217 12.59 22.55 3.79
CA SER A 217 11.98 23.85 3.48
C SER A 217 10.47 23.76 3.19
N LEU A 218 9.98 22.58 2.81
CA LEU A 218 8.56 22.31 2.57
C LEU A 218 7.77 22.07 3.87
N LEU A 219 8.45 21.67 4.96
CA LEU A 219 7.80 21.52 6.25
C LEU A 219 7.30 22.90 6.74
N PRO A 220 6.07 22.99 7.27
CA PRO A 220 5.58 24.23 7.85
C PRO A 220 6.57 24.70 8.94
N LYS A 221 7.05 25.94 8.87
CA LYS A 221 7.74 26.60 9.98
C LYS A 221 6.76 26.76 11.15
N ARG A 222 6.56 25.71 11.93
CA ARG A 222 5.81 25.73 13.19
C ARG A 222 6.58 24.96 14.23
N GLU A 223 7.62 25.60 14.76
CA GLU A 223 8.24 25.15 16.01
C GLU A 223 8.92 26.27 16.82
N GLU A 224 8.99 27.53 16.36
CA GLU A 224 9.67 28.61 17.11
C GLU A 224 8.78 29.62 17.86
N ASP A 225 7.46 29.68 17.63
CA ASP A 225 6.58 30.67 18.29
C ASP A 225 5.54 30.05 19.27
N ILE A 226 5.94 29.08 20.10
CA ILE A 226 5.04 28.47 21.12
C ILE A 226 5.21 29.11 22.52
N SER A 227 6.07 30.11 22.73
CA SER A 227 6.23 30.68 24.08
C SER A 227 5.34 31.89 24.43
N ASP A 228 4.73 32.61 23.48
CA ASP A 228 4.14 33.93 23.80
C ASP A 228 2.64 34.12 23.53
N ALA A 229 1.93 33.13 22.98
CA ALA A 229 0.49 33.23 22.68
C ALA A 229 -0.39 32.33 23.57
N LEU A 230 0.09 31.90 24.74
CA LEU A 230 -0.69 31.07 25.67
C LEU A 230 -1.65 31.87 26.56
N HIS A 231 -2.12 33.05 26.15
CA HIS A 231 -3.27 33.67 26.80
C HIS A 231 -4.13 34.37 25.74
N THR A 232 -5.38 33.92 25.62
CA THR A 232 -6.48 34.45 24.77
C THR A 232 -6.56 33.99 23.30
N ALA A 233 -7.00 32.75 23.07
CA ALA A 233 -7.82 32.43 21.89
C ALA A 233 -8.75 31.23 22.16
N ARG A 234 -10.06 31.43 21.90
CA ARG A 234 -11.14 30.42 21.98
C ARG A 234 -10.94 29.29 20.96
N PRO A 235 -11.48 28.08 21.21
CA PRO A 235 -11.41 26.99 20.25
C PRO A 235 -12.23 27.32 19.00
N ILE A 236 -11.55 27.30 17.84
CA ILE A 236 -12.16 27.35 16.51
C ILE A 236 -13.04 26.10 16.37
N SER A 237 -14.35 26.31 16.42
CA SER A 237 -15.33 25.30 16.02
C SER A 237 -15.30 25.22 14.51
N VAL A 238 -14.59 24.23 13.96
CA VAL A 238 -14.74 23.83 12.57
C VAL A 238 -16.09 23.12 12.48
N THR A 239 -17.12 23.86 12.07
CA THR A 239 -18.38 23.29 11.58
C THR A 239 -18.05 22.36 10.42
N SER A 240 -18.06 21.08 10.71
CA SER A 240 -17.88 19.96 9.78
C SER A 240 -19.16 19.84 8.95
N GLY A 241 -19.20 20.51 7.80
CA GLY A 241 -20.10 20.18 6.69
C GLY A 241 -19.58 18.92 6.00
N SER A 242 -19.73 17.76 6.65
CA SER A 242 -19.20 16.47 6.23
C SER A 242 -20.05 15.83 5.13
N GLY A 243 -19.55 15.89 3.89
CA GLY A 243 -19.72 14.79 2.96
C GLY A 243 -18.65 13.74 3.21
N GLU A 244 -18.67 13.06 4.37
CA GLU A 244 -17.73 11.97 4.64
C GLU A 244 -17.91 10.87 3.59
N ARG A 245 -16.95 10.76 2.66
CA ARG A 245 -16.89 9.71 1.64
C ARG A 245 -16.45 8.41 2.32
N TRP A 246 -17.38 7.78 3.03
CA TRP A 246 -17.20 6.45 3.60
C TRP A 246 -16.85 5.45 2.49
N THR A 247 -15.92 4.55 2.77
CA THR A 247 -15.69 3.37 1.92
C THR A 247 -16.64 2.26 2.34
N TYR A 248 -17.31 1.66 1.35
CA TYR A 248 -18.35 0.65 1.56
C TYR A 248 -17.88 -0.70 1.05
N TRP A 249 -18.28 -1.77 1.75
CA TRP A 249 -18.07 -3.14 1.30
C TRP A 249 -18.70 -3.39 -0.06
N ASP A 250 -19.94 -2.90 -0.25
CA ASP A 250 -20.74 -3.08 -1.47
C ASP A 250 -20.08 -2.45 -2.72
N SER A 251 -19.15 -1.50 -2.56
CA SER A 251 -18.41 -0.92 -3.70
C SER A 251 -17.15 -1.69 -4.06
N ARG A 252 -16.75 -2.68 -3.24
CA ARG A 252 -15.49 -3.44 -3.41
C ARG A 252 -15.75 -4.92 -3.65
N VAL A 253 -16.83 -5.47 -3.13
CA VAL A 253 -17.13 -6.90 -3.09
C VAL A 253 -18.37 -7.19 -3.94
N SER A 254 -18.42 -8.37 -4.57
CA SER A 254 -19.58 -8.76 -5.38
C SER A 254 -20.83 -8.99 -4.51
N SER A 255 -22.01 -8.89 -5.13
CA SER A 255 -23.28 -9.17 -4.47
C SER A 255 -23.31 -10.57 -3.85
N GLU A 256 -22.71 -11.56 -4.51
CA GLU A 256 -22.71 -12.95 -4.07
C GLU A 256 -21.89 -13.12 -2.78
N ASP A 257 -20.72 -12.50 -2.71
CA ASP A 257 -19.84 -12.55 -1.55
C ASP A 257 -20.40 -11.73 -0.37
N MET A 258 -21.07 -10.61 -0.66
CA MET A 258 -21.82 -9.84 0.33
C MET A 258 -22.95 -10.65 0.96
N GLU A 259 -23.73 -11.38 0.15
CA GLU A 259 -24.80 -12.22 0.67
C GLU A 259 -24.28 -13.35 1.59
N GLU A 260 -23.10 -13.90 1.33
CA GLU A 260 -22.51 -14.86 2.26
C GLU A 260 -22.08 -14.23 3.59
N LEU A 261 -21.52 -13.02 3.57
CA LEU A 261 -21.20 -12.31 4.81
C LEU A 261 -22.46 -12.05 5.64
N TRP A 262 -23.57 -11.69 4.99
CA TRP A 262 -24.85 -11.53 5.68
C TRP A 262 -25.43 -12.84 6.23
N ARG A 263 -25.08 -14.00 5.66
CA ARG A 263 -25.46 -15.32 6.19
C ARG A 263 -24.54 -15.78 7.33
N HIS A 264 -23.35 -15.21 7.44
CA HIS A 264 -22.38 -15.61 8.46
C HIS A 264 -22.82 -15.11 9.86
N PRO A 265 -23.10 -16.01 10.83
CA PRO A 265 -23.77 -15.63 12.08
C PRO A 265 -23.04 -14.55 12.90
N GLU A 266 -21.71 -14.65 13.00
CA GLU A 266 -20.91 -13.69 13.75
C GLU A 266 -20.83 -12.32 13.07
N VAL A 267 -20.83 -12.30 11.72
CA VAL A 267 -20.80 -11.05 10.95
C VAL A 267 -22.17 -10.38 11.03
N LEU A 268 -23.25 -11.14 10.82
CA LEU A 268 -24.61 -10.66 10.99
C LEU A 268 -24.82 -10.02 12.36
N LYS A 269 -24.34 -10.67 13.42
CA LYS A 269 -24.40 -10.14 14.79
C LYS A 269 -23.60 -8.85 14.93
N GLU A 270 -22.38 -8.79 14.40
CA GLU A 270 -21.53 -7.60 14.47
C GLU A 270 -22.11 -6.43 13.70
N TRP A 271 -22.53 -6.64 12.45
CA TRP A 271 -23.12 -5.63 11.59
C TRP A 271 -24.46 -5.12 12.14
N THR A 272 -25.30 -6.01 12.67
CA THR A 272 -26.56 -5.61 13.33
C THR A 272 -26.28 -4.75 14.57
N ARG A 273 -25.29 -5.12 15.39
CA ARG A 273 -24.88 -4.34 16.56
C ARG A 273 -24.34 -2.96 16.18
N SER A 274 -23.65 -2.86 15.04
CA SER A 274 -23.10 -1.60 14.51
C SER A 274 -24.12 -0.78 13.71
N GLY A 275 -25.35 -1.27 13.54
CA GLY A 275 -26.41 -0.58 12.80
C GLY A 275 -26.21 -0.56 11.28
N GLU A 276 -25.38 -1.45 10.73
CA GLU A 276 -25.13 -1.55 9.29
C GLU A 276 -26.35 -2.13 8.56
N ARG A 277 -26.54 -1.72 7.30
CA ARG A 277 -27.67 -2.13 6.48
C ARG A 277 -27.20 -2.75 5.17
N ARG A 278 -27.94 -3.75 4.68
CA ARG A 278 -27.72 -4.36 3.36
C ARG A 278 -27.66 -3.28 2.27
N GLY A 279 -26.70 -3.38 1.36
CA GLY A 279 -26.47 -2.43 0.27
C GLY A 279 -25.69 -1.17 0.64
N ARG A 280 -25.35 -0.97 1.92
CA ARG A 280 -24.54 0.16 2.40
C ARG A 280 -23.80 -0.21 3.69
N VAL A 281 -23.01 -1.28 3.64
CA VAL A 281 -22.18 -1.69 4.78
C VAL A 281 -20.86 -0.94 4.73
N ARG A 282 -20.54 -0.21 5.79
CA ARG A 282 -19.28 0.53 5.90
C ARG A 282 -18.13 -0.39 6.30
N PHE A 283 -16.93 -0.13 5.78
CA PHE A 283 -15.73 -0.70 6.40
C PHE A 283 -15.51 -0.10 7.80
N SER A 284 -14.84 -0.85 8.68
CA SER A 284 -14.32 -0.27 9.91
C SER A 284 -13.20 0.72 9.55
N HIS A 285 -13.11 1.83 10.29
CA HIS A 285 -12.12 2.86 10.05
C HIS A 285 -11.26 3.06 11.29
N ASP A 286 -9.96 3.24 11.12
CA ASP A 286 -9.08 3.62 12.22
C ASP A 286 -9.21 5.11 12.54
N SER A 287 -8.40 5.61 13.48
CA SER A 287 -8.40 7.03 13.85
C SER A 287 -8.08 7.97 12.69
N GLU A 288 -7.45 7.47 11.62
CA GLU A 288 -7.10 8.24 10.42
C GLU A 288 -8.02 7.93 9.25
N LYS A 289 -9.18 7.32 9.50
CA LYS A 289 -10.16 7.00 8.46
C LYS A 289 -9.64 6.04 7.40
N ARG A 290 -8.69 5.16 7.75
CA ARG A 290 -8.24 4.09 6.85
C ARG A 290 -9.15 2.86 7.02
N PRO A 291 -9.64 2.28 5.92
CA PRO A 291 -10.52 1.13 5.99
C PRO A 291 -9.76 -0.14 6.39
N TYR A 292 -10.27 -0.84 7.38
CA TYR A 292 -9.78 -2.14 7.82
C TYR A 292 -10.94 -3.10 8.09
N LEU A 293 -10.63 -4.39 8.12
CA LEU A 293 -11.60 -5.42 8.51
C LEU A 293 -11.47 -5.72 10.01
N SER A 294 -12.60 -5.80 10.71
CA SER A 294 -12.66 -6.32 12.07
C SER A 294 -12.10 -7.74 12.14
N ARG A 295 -11.73 -8.21 13.34
CA ARG A 295 -11.26 -9.60 13.51
C ARG A 295 -12.35 -10.62 13.15
N VAL A 296 -13.62 -10.27 13.34
CA VAL A 296 -14.76 -11.11 12.96
C VAL A 296 -14.88 -11.15 11.44
N GLU A 297 -14.80 -10.00 10.78
CA GLU A 297 -14.87 -9.89 9.32
C GLU A 297 -13.71 -10.64 8.64
N VAL A 298 -12.46 -10.45 9.06
CA VAL A 298 -11.31 -11.17 8.49
C VAL A 298 -11.47 -12.67 8.62
N LYS A 299 -11.89 -13.14 9.81
CA LYS A 299 -12.10 -14.57 10.07
C LYS A 299 -13.21 -15.14 9.17
N ALA A 300 -14.32 -14.43 9.03
CA ALA A 300 -15.43 -14.85 8.19
C ALA A 300 -15.04 -14.94 6.70
N VAL A 301 -14.32 -13.93 6.18
CA VAL A 301 -13.80 -13.97 4.81
C VAL A 301 -12.86 -15.17 4.61
N ALA A 302 -11.98 -15.46 5.57
CA ALA A 302 -11.12 -16.63 5.53
C ALA A 302 -11.91 -17.96 5.55
N GLU A 303 -12.95 -18.06 6.39
CA GLU A 303 -13.84 -19.23 6.48
C GLU A 303 -14.59 -19.48 5.17
N LEU A 304 -15.12 -18.43 4.56
CA LEU A 304 -15.82 -18.51 3.27
C LEU A 304 -14.89 -18.94 2.14
N ILE A 305 -13.69 -18.34 2.04
CA ILE A 305 -12.70 -18.72 1.02
C ILE A 305 -12.25 -20.18 1.20
N ILE A 306 -11.95 -20.60 2.43
CA ILE A 306 -11.48 -21.96 2.69
C ILE A 306 -12.58 -22.97 2.41
N SER A 307 -13.79 -22.76 2.93
CA SER A 307 -14.91 -23.69 2.75
C SER A 307 -15.23 -23.91 1.27
N ARG A 308 -15.23 -22.84 0.47
CA ARG A 308 -15.54 -22.90 -0.96
C ARG A 308 -14.43 -23.49 -1.82
N TYR A 309 -13.16 -23.14 -1.55
CA TYR A 309 -12.07 -23.40 -2.51
C TYR A 309 -10.91 -24.22 -1.96
N PHE A 310 -10.72 -24.30 -0.63
CA PHE A 310 -9.56 -24.92 0.00
C PHE A 310 -9.90 -25.97 1.07
N SER A 311 -11.14 -26.48 1.10
CA SER A 311 -11.63 -27.42 2.13
C SER A 311 -10.76 -28.68 2.26
N LYS A 312 -10.17 -29.13 1.15
CA LYS A 312 -9.29 -30.32 1.10
C LYS A 312 -7.81 -30.03 1.42
N ARG A 313 -7.43 -28.77 1.61
CA ARG A 313 -6.01 -28.34 1.74
C ARG A 313 -5.55 -28.18 3.20
N GLY A 314 -6.43 -28.43 4.18
CA GLY A 314 -6.08 -28.38 5.61
C GLY A 314 -5.69 -26.99 6.13
N ILE A 315 -5.96 -25.93 5.36
CA ILE A 315 -5.67 -24.54 5.75
C ILE A 315 -6.70 -24.11 6.79
N LYS A 316 -6.24 -23.61 7.94
CA LYS A 316 -7.13 -23.10 8.99
C LYS A 316 -7.47 -21.63 8.74
N PRO A 317 -8.75 -21.21 8.88
CA PRO A 317 -9.13 -19.81 8.73
C PRO A 317 -8.39 -18.88 9.70
N THR A 318 -8.10 -19.35 10.91
CA THR A 318 -7.33 -18.59 11.90
C THR A 318 -5.89 -18.32 11.46
N ALA A 319 -5.29 -19.20 10.64
CA ALA A 319 -3.95 -18.99 10.10
C ALA A 319 -3.95 -17.86 9.06
N LEU A 320 -4.95 -17.83 8.17
CA LEU A 320 -5.11 -16.75 7.20
C LEU A 320 -5.42 -15.41 7.89
N ALA A 321 -6.28 -15.43 8.93
CA ALA A 321 -6.57 -14.23 9.72
C ALA A 321 -5.33 -13.68 10.43
N ALA A 322 -4.50 -14.55 11.01
CA ALA A 322 -3.22 -14.14 11.60
C ALA A 322 -2.25 -13.58 10.54
N LEU A 323 -2.19 -14.18 9.35
CA LEU A 323 -1.40 -13.64 8.25
C LEU A 323 -1.90 -12.27 7.80
N ALA A 324 -3.21 -12.02 7.73
CA ALA A 324 -3.75 -10.70 7.42
C ALA A 324 -3.33 -9.66 8.48
N GLU A 325 -3.34 -10.02 9.76
CA GLU A 325 -2.88 -9.12 10.84
C GLU A 325 -1.37 -8.81 10.71
N VAL A 326 -0.55 -9.79 10.36
CA VAL A 326 0.90 -9.64 10.19
C VAL A 326 1.24 -8.91 8.89
N CYS A 327 0.49 -9.15 7.81
CA CYS A 327 0.82 -8.63 6.49
C CYS A 327 0.29 -7.24 6.22
N SER A 328 -0.87 -6.90 6.76
CA SER A 328 -1.56 -5.64 6.47
C SER A 328 -2.16 -4.99 7.71
N MET A 329 -1.99 -5.53 8.91
CA MET A 329 -2.75 -5.09 10.09
C MET A 329 -4.27 -5.08 9.85
N ARG A 330 -4.75 -5.92 8.92
CA ARG A 330 -6.14 -6.01 8.44
C ARG A 330 -6.63 -4.82 7.61
N PHE A 331 -5.74 -3.93 7.17
CA PHE A 331 -6.09 -2.82 6.27
C PHE A 331 -6.50 -3.35 4.89
N VAL A 332 -7.59 -2.81 4.36
CA VAL A 332 -8.22 -3.28 3.10
C VAL A 332 -7.24 -3.17 1.94
N ASN A 333 -6.58 -2.02 1.75
CA ASN A 333 -5.65 -1.84 0.64
C ASN A 333 -4.20 -2.22 0.99
N GLY A 334 -3.96 -2.82 2.17
CA GLY A 334 -2.65 -3.26 2.62
C GLY A 334 -1.85 -2.18 3.34
N VAL A 335 -0.57 -2.45 3.61
CA VAL A 335 0.37 -1.59 4.35
C VAL A 335 1.74 -1.62 3.67
N ARG A 336 2.35 -0.44 3.48
CA ARG A 336 3.65 -0.28 2.80
C ARG A 336 3.56 -0.89 1.39
N ALA A 337 4.58 -1.62 0.97
CA ALA A 337 4.56 -2.34 -0.30
C ALA A 337 3.63 -3.55 -0.33
N ARG A 338 3.12 -4.00 0.83
CA ARG A 338 2.21 -5.15 0.89
C ARG A 338 0.83 -4.71 0.46
N THR A 339 0.38 -5.28 -0.63
CA THR A 339 -0.87 -4.89 -1.30
C THR A 339 -2.03 -5.72 -0.76
N GLY A 340 -3.13 -5.04 -0.43
CA GLY A 340 -4.35 -5.69 0.02
C GLY A 340 -4.25 -6.35 1.40
N LEU A 341 -5.34 -7.00 1.80
CA LEU A 341 -5.49 -7.69 3.09
C LEU A 341 -4.39 -8.73 3.34
N MET A 342 -3.99 -9.50 2.32
CA MET A 342 -3.05 -10.61 2.45
C MET A 342 -1.61 -10.27 2.08
N GLY A 343 -1.33 -9.01 1.71
CA GLY A 343 0.01 -8.54 1.39
C GLY A 343 0.67 -9.23 0.19
N ILE A 344 -0.12 -9.79 -0.72
CA ILE A 344 0.34 -10.38 -1.97
C ILE A 344 0.44 -9.27 -3.01
N ASP A 345 1.57 -9.16 -3.69
CA ASP A 345 1.73 -8.19 -4.77
C ASP A 345 1.05 -8.66 -6.06
N TYR A 346 0.78 -7.69 -6.95
CA TYR A 346 0.13 -7.99 -8.24
C TYR A 346 0.89 -9.02 -9.08
N PRO A 347 2.24 -8.97 -9.23
CA PRO A 347 2.98 -10.01 -9.95
C PRO A 347 2.72 -11.42 -9.43
N THR A 348 2.74 -11.63 -8.10
CA THR A 348 2.48 -12.94 -7.49
C THR A 348 1.04 -13.38 -7.73
N ALA A 349 0.06 -12.49 -7.56
CA ALA A 349 -1.34 -12.81 -7.82
C ALA A 349 -1.60 -13.12 -9.30
N ALA A 350 -1.01 -12.35 -10.21
CA ALA A 350 -1.12 -12.55 -11.65
C ALA A 350 -0.48 -13.87 -12.09
N TRP A 351 0.66 -14.26 -11.51
CA TRP A 351 1.30 -15.56 -11.73
C TRP A 351 0.44 -16.71 -11.17
N LEU A 352 -0.10 -16.58 -9.96
CA LEU A 352 -1.02 -17.58 -9.39
C LEU A 352 -2.24 -17.78 -10.28
N TYR A 353 -2.81 -16.67 -10.79
CA TYR A 353 -3.90 -16.70 -11.74
C TYR A 353 -3.47 -17.40 -13.02
N LYS A 354 -2.48 -16.86 -13.74
CA LYS A 354 -2.05 -17.25 -15.09
C LYS A 354 -1.39 -18.62 -15.19
N ASP A 355 -0.49 -18.95 -14.27
CA ASP A 355 0.42 -20.07 -14.42
C ASP A 355 0.08 -21.22 -13.45
N VAL A 356 -0.35 -20.91 -12.23
CA VAL A 356 -0.75 -21.94 -11.23
C VAL A 356 -2.20 -22.40 -11.43
N GLY A 357 -3.03 -21.60 -12.10
CA GLY A 357 -4.41 -21.96 -12.41
C GLY A 357 -5.43 -21.56 -11.33
N CYS A 358 -5.10 -20.61 -10.46
CA CYS A 358 -6.01 -20.05 -9.45
C CYS A 358 -7.02 -19.08 -10.10
N ARG A 359 -8.04 -19.62 -10.79
CA ARG A 359 -8.96 -18.87 -11.68
C ARG A 359 -10.26 -18.37 -11.07
N VAL A 360 -10.52 -18.63 -9.79
CA VAL A 360 -11.82 -18.32 -9.16
C VAL A 360 -12.10 -16.83 -9.18
N TYR A 361 -11.12 -16.02 -8.79
CA TYR A 361 -11.21 -14.56 -8.87
C TYR A 361 -10.31 -14.07 -10.00
N LYS A 362 -10.83 -13.14 -10.80
CA LYS A 362 -10.06 -12.45 -11.84
C LYS A 362 -9.15 -11.41 -11.19
N VAL A 363 -7.90 -11.35 -11.63
CA VAL A 363 -6.95 -10.30 -11.23
C VAL A 363 -6.30 -9.71 -12.48
N MET A 364 -6.56 -8.43 -12.72
CA MET A 364 -6.14 -7.66 -13.88
C MET A 364 -5.38 -6.39 -13.50
N SER A 365 -5.58 -5.88 -12.29
CA SER A 365 -4.90 -4.71 -11.76
C SER A 365 -4.53 -4.88 -10.29
N VAL A 366 -3.71 -3.96 -9.77
CA VAL A 366 -3.41 -3.89 -8.33
C VAL A 366 -4.67 -3.58 -7.50
N ASP A 367 -5.63 -2.86 -8.06
CA ASP A 367 -6.85 -2.44 -7.35
C ASP A 367 -7.78 -3.62 -7.05
N ASP A 368 -7.72 -4.68 -7.87
CA ASP A 368 -8.47 -5.93 -7.63
C ASP A 368 -8.04 -6.58 -6.31
N LEU A 369 -6.79 -6.40 -5.90
CA LEU A 369 -6.26 -6.93 -4.63
C LEU A 369 -6.74 -6.15 -3.40
N TYR A 370 -7.40 -5.01 -3.58
CA TYR A 370 -8.06 -4.29 -2.49
C TYR A 370 -9.45 -4.85 -2.18
N ASN A 371 -9.99 -5.74 -3.02
CA ASN A 371 -11.15 -6.53 -2.64
C ASN A 371 -10.71 -7.59 -1.59
N PRO A 372 -11.30 -7.61 -0.37
CA PRO A 372 -10.90 -8.53 0.68
C PRO A 372 -10.99 -10.02 0.31
N PHE A 373 -12.00 -10.42 -0.48
CA PHE A 373 -12.16 -11.80 -0.95
C PHE A 373 -11.10 -12.19 -1.97
N VAL A 374 -10.83 -11.32 -2.94
CA VAL A 374 -9.78 -11.53 -3.94
C VAL A 374 -8.43 -11.64 -3.25
N SER A 375 -8.11 -10.71 -2.35
CA SER A 375 -6.88 -10.72 -1.57
C SER A 375 -6.74 -12.00 -0.74
N MET A 376 -7.80 -12.38 -0.01
CA MET A 376 -7.83 -13.61 0.80
C MET A 376 -7.65 -14.86 -0.06
N TYR A 377 -8.30 -14.94 -1.21
CA TYR A 377 -8.19 -16.06 -2.14
C TYR A 377 -6.77 -16.23 -2.67
N PHE A 378 -6.11 -15.16 -3.11
CA PHE A 378 -4.73 -15.25 -3.59
C PHE A 378 -3.74 -15.51 -2.45
N GLY A 379 -3.98 -14.97 -1.26
CA GLY A 379 -3.20 -15.32 -0.07
C GLY A 379 -3.31 -16.81 0.29
N ALA A 380 -4.53 -17.36 0.30
CA ALA A 380 -4.74 -18.79 0.53
C ALA A 380 -4.11 -19.65 -0.57
N SER A 381 -4.22 -19.23 -1.83
CA SER A 381 -3.59 -19.88 -2.98
C SER A 381 -2.08 -19.93 -2.86
N TYR A 382 -1.46 -18.81 -2.48
CA TYR A 382 -0.01 -18.72 -2.33
C TYR A 382 0.48 -19.60 -1.18
N LEU A 383 -0.23 -19.58 -0.04
CA LEU A 383 0.06 -20.46 1.09
C LEU A 383 -0.06 -21.95 0.70
N ALA A 384 -1.10 -22.30 -0.07
CA ALA A 384 -1.30 -23.66 -0.57
C ALA A 384 -0.20 -24.09 -1.55
N TRP A 385 0.30 -23.18 -2.38
CA TRP A 385 1.43 -23.47 -3.27
C TRP A 385 2.74 -23.63 -2.49
N LEU A 386 2.99 -22.76 -1.51
CA LEU A 386 4.18 -22.83 -0.66
C LEU A 386 4.26 -24.11 0.17
N SER A 387 3.12 -24.69 0.55
CA SER A 387 3.11 -25.96 1.30
C SER A 387 3.65 -27.14 0.50
N GLN A 388 3.66 -27.05 -0.83
CA GLN A 388 4.15 -28.06 -1.76
C GLN A 388 5.35 -27.55 -2.59
N TYR A 389 6.03 -26.50 -2.12
CA TYR A 389 7.11 -25.85 -2.87
C TYR A 389 8.24 -26.83 -3.22
N GLU A 390 8.66 -26.85 -4.50
CA GLU A 390 9.58 -27.83 -5.11
C GLU A 390 9.07 -29.29 -5.05
N GLY A 391 7.75 -29.50 -5.10
CA GLY A 391 7.16 -30.85 -5.18
C GLY A 391 7.24 -31.65 -3.88
N ARG A 392 7.54 -31.01 -2.75
CA ARG A 392 7.59 -31.65 -1.43
C ARG A 392 6.81 -30.86 -0.39
N GLU A 393 6.31 -31.58 0.61
CA GLU A 393 5.67 -30.97 1.76
C GLU A 393 6.68 -30.09 2.54
N ARG A 394 6.26 -28.89 2.90
CA ARG A 394 7.07 -27.90 3.62
C ARG A 394 6.63 -27.75 5.05
N SER A 395 7.60 -27.48 5.93
CA SER A 395 7.30 -27.12 7.32
C SER A 395 6.57 -25.78 7.40
N TYR A 396 5.73 -25.60 8.41
CA TYR A 396 5.04 -24.34 8.67
C TYR A 396 6.01 -23.15 8.80
N GLN A 397 7.17 -23.36 9.42
CA GLN A 397 8.21 -22.34 9.52
C GLN A 397 8.67 -21.86 8.13
N PHE A 398 8.96 -22.80 7.22
CA PHE A 398 9.33 -22.46 5.86
C PHE A 398 8.21 -21.70 5.16
N ILE A 399 6.97 -22.19 5.26
CA ILE A 399 5.81 -21.59 4.59
C ILE A 399 5.62 -20.13 5.02
N VAL A 400 5.61 -19.85 6.33
CA VAL A 400 5.41 -18.48 6.85
C VAL A 400 6.55 -17.56 6.42
N GLN A 401 7.80 -18.01 6.54
CA GLN A 401 8.93 -17.20 6.10
C GLN A 401 8.88 -16.95 4.58
N ALA A 402 8.49 -17.96 3.79
CA ALA A 402 8.49 -17.89 2.33
C ALA A 402 7.35 -16.99 1.84
N TYR A 403 6.24 -17.00 2.58
CA TYR A 403 5.13 -16.09 2.37
C TYR A 403 5.56 -14.63 2.56
N LEU A 404 6.32 -14.34 3.63
CA LEU A 404 6.70 -12.98 4.00
C LEU A 404 7.89 -12.41 3.20
N CYS A 405 8.80 -13.26 2.75
CA CYS A 405 10.08 -12.85 2.18
C CYS A 405 10.37 -13.44 0.78
N GLY A 406 9.49 -14.30 0.26
CA GLY A 406 9.73 -15.07 -0.96
C GLY A 406 10.55 -16.35 -0.71
N PRO A 407 10.21 -17.48 -1.34
CA PRO A 407 10.86 -18.77 -1.10
C PRO A 407 12.34 -18.81 -1.51
N GLU A 408 12.73 -18.08 -2.56
CA GLU A 408 14.12 -18.03 -3.02
C GLU A 408 15.07 -17.36 -2.01
N ASN A 409 14.56 -16.36 -1.27
CA ASN A 409 15.37 -15.59 -0.32
C ASN A 409 15.71 -16.39 0.94
N ILE A 410 14.90 -17.39 1.27
CA ILE A 410 15.18 -18.32 2.39
C ILE A 410 16.33 -19.25 2.02
N GLN A 411 16.32 -19.79 0.81
CA GLN A 411 17.37 -20.70 0.35
C GLN A 411 18.73 -20.01 0.29
N LYS A 412 18.77 -18.75 -0.15
CA LYS A 412 20.00 -17.93 -0.14
C LYS A 412 20.53 -17.72 1.28
N ARG A 413 19.65 -17.53 2.28
CA ARG A 413 20.03 -17.47 3.70
C ARG A 413 20.56 -18.81 4.22
N THR A 414 19.98 -19.93 3.83
CA THR A 414 20.46 -21.26 4.26
C THR A 414 21.83 -21.62 3.65
N LYS A 415 22.12 -21.19 2.42
CA LYS A 415 23.43 -21.38 1.78
C LYS A 415 24.50 -20.42 2.30
N GLY A 416 24.11 -19.22 2.75
CA GLY A 416 25.00 -18.24 3.37
C GLY A 416 25.30 -18.52 4.85
N ALA A 417 24.43 -19.22 5.57
CA ALA A 417 24.55 -19.48 7.01
C ALA A 417 25.72 -20.40 7.43
N ALA A 418 26.56 -20.85 6.49
CA ALA A 418 27.85 -21.47 6.80
C ALA A 418 28.99 -20.43 7.01
N ALA A 419 28.74 -19.14 6.76
CA ALA A 419 29.68 -18.06 7.03
C ALA A 419 28.90 -16.83 7.53
N TYR A 420 29.34 -16.24 8.65
CA TYR A 420 28.77 -15.07 9.34
C TYR A 420 27.58 -15.32 10.27
N TYR A 421 27.89 -15.71 11.50
CA TYR A 421 26.98 -15.65 12.66
C TYR A 421 27.24 -14.45 13.59
N GLU A 422 27.96 -13.39 13.18
CA GLU A 422 28.41 -12.36 14.14
C GLU A 422 28.10 -10.88 13.85
N THR A 423 27.29 -10.53 12.84
CA THR A 423 26.96 -9.10 12.62
C THR A 423 25.54 -8.89 12.08
N LEU A 424 24.52 -8.96 12.94
CA LEU A 424 23.16 -8.53 12.56
C LEU A 424 22.45 -7.73 13.66
N GLU A 425 22.03 -6.53 13.24
CA GLU A 425 21.25 -5.48 13.91
C GLU A 425 19.85 -5.92 14.45
N PRO A 426 19.15 -5.07 15.24
CA PRO A 426 17.98 -5.42 16.08
C PRO A 426 16.72 -5.94 15.36
N SER A 427 16.72 -6.01 14.03
CA SER A 427 15.58 -6.49 13.22
C SER A 427 15.33 -8.01 13.33
N PHE A 428 16.32 -8.79 13.78
CA PHE A 428 16.17 -10.23 13.99
C PHE A 428 15.24 -10.58 15.16
N SER A 429 15.15 -9.73 16.18
CA SER A 429 14.31 -9.97 17.37
C SER A 429 12.81 -9.92 17.04
N ILE A 430 12.39 -9.03 16.14
CA ILE A 430 10.97 -8.85 15.79
C ILE A 430 10.48 -9.97 14.86
N LEU A 431 11.29 -10.41 13.89
CA LEU A 431 10.94 -11.57 13.07
C LEU A 431 10.90 -12.85 13.91
N LEU A 432 11.79 -12.99 14.91
CA LEU A 432 11.71 -14.08 15.88
C LEU A 432 10.43 -13.96 16.73
N TYR A 433 10.06 -12.77 17.18
CA TYR A 433 8.87 -12.55 18.01
C TYR A 433 7.56 -12.76 17.26
N ILE A 434 7.45 -12.28 16.02
CA ILE A 434 6.31 -12.55 15.12
C ILE A 434 6.29 -14.03 14.76
N TYR A 435 7.46 -14.64 14.50
CA TYR A 435 7.58 -16.09 14.33
C TYR A 435 7.14 -16.84 15.58
N TYR A 436 7.53 -16.43 16.79
CA TYR A 436 7.13 -17.06 18.03
C TYR A 436 5.65 -16.84 18.31
N TYR A 437 5.09 -15.67 18.01
CA TYR A 437 3.66 -15.38 18.19
C TYR A 437 2.81 -16.18 17.19
N ILE A 438 3.17 -16.18 15.91
CA ILE A 438 2.49 -16.98 14.88
C ILE A 438 2.70 -18.47 15.14
N ALA A 439 3.91 -18.93 15.47
CA ALA A 439 4.18 -20.33 15.78
C ALA A 439 3.50 -20.76 17.09
N MET A 440 3.39 -19.89 18.09
CA MET A 440 2.69 -20.21 19.34
C MET A 440 1.18 -20.22 19.14
N VAL A 441 0.61 -19.30 18.33
CA VAL A 441 -0.81 -19.34 17.94
C VAL A 441 -1.10 -20.57 17.07
N LEU A 442 -0.25 -20.88 16.07
CA LEU A 442 -0.42 -22.06 15.21
C LEU A 442 -0.21 -23.37 15.98
N LYS A 443 0.80 -23.46 16.87
CA LYS A 443 1.09 -24.63 17.70
C LYS A 443 0.02 -24.85 18.78
N ALA A 444 -0.46 -23.81 19.46
CA ALA A 444 -1.60 -23.91 20.37
C ALA A 444 -2.89 -24.35 19.66
N THR A 445 -3.02 -24.05 18.37
CA THR A 445 -4.13 -24.48 17.52
C THR A 445 -3.94 -25.91 16.98
N LEU A 446 -2.71 -26.44 16.93
CA LEU A 446 -2.40 -27.83 16.57
C LEU A 446 -2.45 -28.78 17.77
N ASP A 447 -1.95 -28.36 18.94
CA ASP A 447 -1.98 -29.14 20.19
C ASP A 447 -3.42 -29.35 20.72
N ARG A 448 -4.37 -28.51 20.26
CA ARG A 448 -5.81 -28.73 20.51
C ARG A 448 -6.41 -29.79 19.57
N CYS A 449 -5.86 -29.96 18.36
CA CYS A 449 -6.27 -31.04 17.45
C CYS A 449 -5.79 -32.43 17.90
N THR A 450 -4.61 -32.54 18.53
CA THR A 450 -4.17 -33.83 19.11
C THR A 450 -4.95 -34.22 20.36
N ARG A 451 -5.52 -33.26 21.10
CA ARG A 451 -6.40 -33.54 22.26
C ARG A 451 -7.87 -33.77 21.88
N GLU A 452 -8.36 -33.20 20.78
CA GLU A 452 -9.72 -33.46 20.29
C GLU A 452 -9.83 -34.79 19.52
N VAL A 453 -8.73 -35.35 19.01
CA VAL A 453 -8.68 -36.71 18.45
C VAL A 453 -8.42 -37.77 19.54
N CYS A 454 -7.93 -37.38 20.72
CA CYS A 454 -7.77 -38.26 21.88
C CYS A 454 -8.32 -37.61 23.15
N GLY A 455 -9.65 -37.54 23.27
CA GLY A 455 -10.36 -37.23 24.51
C GLY A 455 -10.70 -38.50 25.30
N PRO A 456 -10.57 -38.51 26.65
CA PRO A 456 -10.68 -39.72 27.45
C PRO A 456 -12.13 -40.06 27.80
N LYS A 457 -12.90 -40.65 26.87
CA LYS A 457 -14.18 -41.33 27.20
C LYS A 457 -14.43 -42.54 26.29
N THR A 458 -14.12 -43.72 26.83
CA THR A 458 -14.71 -45.05 26.51
C THR A 458 -15.11 -45.34 25.07
N CYS A 459 -14.20 -45.94 24.29
CA CYS A 459 -14.54 -46.69 23.09
C CYS A 459 -15.02 -48.10 23.48
N LYS A 460 -16.34 -48.36 23.46
CA LYS A 460 -16.91 -49.72 23.47
C LYS A 460 -17.03 -50.24 22.03
N ARG A 461 -15.91 -50.41 21.33
CA ARG A 461 -15.74 -51.30 20.16
C ARG A 461 -14.35 -51.06 19.57
N CYS A 462 -13.39 -51.85 20.02
CA CYS A 462 -12.20 -52.28 19.29
C CYS A 462 -11.38 -53.10 20.29
N GLU A 463 -11.52 -54.42 20.22
CA GLU A 463 -10.56 -55.33 20.81
C GLU A 463 -9.30 -55.25 19.96
N LEU A 464 -8.19 -54.75 20.53
CA LEU A 464 -6.81 -55.26 20.41
C LEU A 464 -5.81 -54.27 21.05
N PRO A 465 -4.75 -54.74 21.74
CA PRO A 465 -3.92 -53.90 22.60
C PRO A 465 -2.73 -53.25 21.88
N CYS A 466 -2.46 -51.99 22.20
CA CYS A 466 -1.18 -51.35 21.89
C CYS A 466 -0.10 -51.79 22.90
N ARG A 467 1.09 -52.14 22.41
CA ARG A 467 2.33 -52.37 23.17
C ARG A 467 3.32 -51.23 22.90
N PRO A 468 4.29 -51.01 23.82
CA PRO A 468 4.69 -49.70 24.33
C PRO A 468 5.40 -48.77 23.34
#